data_AF-K2ERX4-F1
#
_entry.id   AF-K2ERX4-F1
#
_cell.length_a   1.000
_cell.length_b   1.000
_cell.length_c   1.000
_cell.angle_alpha   90.00
_cell.angle_beta   90.00
_cell.angle_gamma   90.00
#
_symmetry.space_group_name_H-M   'P 1'
#
loop_
_entity.id
_entity.type
_entity.pdbx_description
1 polymer ?
#
loop_
_entity_poly.entity_id
_entity_poly.type
_entity_poly.pdbx_seq_one_letter_code
_entity_poly.pdbx_strand_id
1 'polypeptide(L)'
;MGVPPEEIPDYKALVGDASDNYPGVGGIGPKTAEKLLEKYGSIDNIYAHLQDIEPKTRQKLTDGKKDAKLFHRLATIVKDVPMEIDFPQMEKWKIDSPEVFNLFEKFGFKTLTDRIKKVGKSIDESKQNTLF
;
A
#
# COMPACT_ATOMS: atom_id res chain seq x y z
N MET A 1 -5.20 -12.72 -8.28
CA MET A 1 -4.82 -11.49 -8.98
C MET A 1 -3.89 -11.91 -10.10
N GLY A 2 -4.34 -11.80 -11.34
CA GLY A 2 -3.60 -12.17 -12.55
C GLY A 2 -3.06 -10.99 -13.36
N VAL A 3 -2.95 -9.80 -12.76
CA VAL A 3 -2.43 -8.59 -13.42
C VAL A 3 -0.99 -8.29 -12.98
N PRO A 4 -0.18 -7.64 -13.83
CA PRO A 4 1.13 -7.12 -13.46
C PRO A 4 1.08 -6.12 -12.29
N PRO A 5 2.17 -5.99 -11.49
CA PRO A 5 2.23 -5.05 -10.36
C PRO A 5 1.90 -3.60 -10.73
N GLU A 6 2.32 -3.15 -11.91
CA GLU A 6 2.09 -1.81 -12.44
C GLU A 6 0.60 -1.51 -12.71
N GLU A 7 -0.20 -2.53 -12.96
CA GLU A 7 -1.65 -2.41 -13.23
C GLU A 7 -2.51 -2.56 -11.96
N ILE A 8 -1.89 -2.80 -10.79
CA ILE A 8 -2.63 -2.95 -9.52
C ILE A 8 -3.52 -1.74 -9.20
N PRO A 9 -3.08 -0.47 -9.40
CA PRO A 9 -3.95 0.69 -9.20
C PRO A 9 -5.18 0.67 -10.11
N ASP A 10 -5.01 0.32 -11.39
CA ASP A 10 -6.11 0.20 -12.36
C ASP A 10 -7.07 -0.94 -11.99
N TYR A 11 -6.53 -2.09 -11.61
CA TYR A 11 -7.32 -3.24 -11.18
C TYR A 11 -8.16 -2.90 -9.95
N LYS A 12 -7.56 -2.28 -8.93
CA LYS A 12 -8.27 -1.85 -7.73
C LYS A 12 -9.30 -0.77 -8.02
N ALA A 13 -9.03 0.13 -8.97
CA ALA A 13 -10.00 1.14 -9.37
C ALA A 13 -11.28 0.53 -9.95
N LEU A 14 -11.15 -0.58 -10.68
CA LEU A 14 -12.27 -1.30 -11.28
C LEU A 14 -13.00 -2.22 -10.29
N VAL A 15 -12.25 -2.98 -9.48
CA VAL A 15 -12.80 -4.03 -8.61
C VAL A 15 -13.19 -3.52 -7.22
N GLY A 16 -12.51 -2.47 -6.75
CA GLY A 16 -12.60 -1.97 -5.40
C GLY A 16 -11.57 -2.57 -4.44
N ASP A 17 -11.52 -1.99 -3.26
CA ASP A 17 -10.75 -2.47 -2.11
C ASP A 17 -11.59 -2.34 -0.84
N ALA A 18 -11.91 -3.49 -0.24
CA ALA A 18 -12.71 -3.55 0.98
C ALA A 18 -11.95 -3.02 2.21
N SER A 19 -10.62 -3.11 2.23
CA SER A 19 -9.81 -2.60 3.34
C SER A 19 -9.75 -1.07 3.34
N ASP A 20 -9.71 -0.47 2.15
CA ASP A 20 -9.70 0.99 1.96
C ASP A 20 -11.10 1.58 1.72
N ASN A 21 -12.14 0.76 1.87
CA ASN A 21 -13.56 1.13 1.80
C ASN A 21 -13.98 1.87 0.51
N TYR A 22 -13.45 1.45 -0.65
CA TYR A 22 -13.98 1.90 -1.94
C TYR A 22 -14.47 0.73 -2.80
N PRO A 23 -15.71 0.81 -3.34
CA PRO A 23 -16.39 -0.34 -3.94
C PRO A 23 -15.96 -0.67 -5.38
N GLY A 24 -15.15 0.16 -6.03
CA GLY A 24 -14.82 0.00 -7.45
C GLY A 24 -15.97 0.39 -8.38
N VAL A 25 -15.88 -0.01 -9.65
CA VAL A 25 -16.92 0.24 -10.64
C VAL A 25 -18.05 -0.79 -10.49
N GLY A 26 -19.26 -0.29 -10.26
CA GLY A 26 -20.46 -1.12 -10.06
C GLY A 26 -20.63 -2.22 -11.12
N GLY A 27 -20.55 -3.48 -10.67
CA GLY A 27 -20.76 -4.64 -11.52
C GLY A 27 -19.55 -5.02 -12.40
N ILE A 28 -18.37 -4.45 -12.17
CA ILE A 28 -17.09 -4.92 -12.72
C ILE A 28 -16.38 -5.73 -11.63
N GLY A 29 -16.37 -7.05 -11.78
CA GLY A 29 -15.69 -7.95 -10.85
C GLY A 29 -14.28 -8.32 -11.30
N PRO A 30 -13.52 -9.10 -10.48
CA PRO A 30 -12.14 -9.50 -10.74
C PRO A 30 -11.89 -10.02 -12.16
N LYS A 31 -12.70 -10.99 -12.61
CA LYS A 31 -12.53 -11.61 -13.93
C LYS A 31 -12.77 -10.65 -15.10
N THR A 32 -13.66 -9.67 -14.92
CA THR A 32 -13.93 -8.67 -15.96
C THR A 32 -12.80 -7.64 -16.00
N ALA A 33 -12.33 -7.19 -14.82
CA ALA A 33 -11.20 -6.28 -14.73
C ALA A 33 -9.92 -6.90 -15.31
N GLU A 34 -9.60 -8.16 -14.96
CA GLU A 34 -8.45 -8.89 -15.51
C GLU A 34 -8.49 -8.96 -17.04
N LYS A 35 -9.64 -9.32 -17.64
CA LYS A 35 -9.79 -9.35 -19.11
C LYS A 35 -9.67 -7.98 -19.78
N LEU A 36 -10.18 -6.93 -19.14
CA LEU A 36 -10.10 -5.58 -19.67
C LEU A 36 -8.65 -5.09 -19.64
N LEU A 37 -7.93 -5.34 -18.55
CA LEU A 37 -6.53 -4.96 -18.40
C LEU A 37 -5.61 -5.81 -19.28
N GLU A 38 -5.83 -7.11 -19.40
CA GLU A 38 -5.10 -7.95 -20.35
C GLU A 38 -5.24 -7.46 -21.80
N LYS A 39 -6.43 -6.94 -22.17
CA LYS A 39 -6.68 -6.45 -23.53
C LYS A 39 -6.18 -5.02 -23.77
N TYR A 40 -6.32 -4.12 -22.80
CA TYR A 40 -6.13 -2.68 -22.99
C TYR A 40 -4.96 -2.09 -22.18
N GLY A 41 -4.43 -2.81 -21.19
CA GLY A 41 -3.24 -2.47 -20.41
C GLY A 41 -3.43 -1.39 -19.34
N SER A 42 -4.40 -0.48 -19.47
CA SER A 42 -4.64 0.57 -18.48
C SER A 42 -6.07 1.03 -18.44
N ILE A 43 -6.49 1.68 -17.35
CA ILE A 43 -7.84 2.22 -17.23
C ILE A 43 -8.10 3.31 -18.27
N ASP A 44 -7.10 4.14 -18.57
CA ASP A 44 -7.20 5.18 -19.60
C ASP A 44 -7.44 4.56 -20.99
N ASN A 45 -6.73 3.47 -21.32
CA ASN A 45 -6.93 2.76 -22.58
C ASN A 45 -8.30 2.06 -22.65
N ILE A 46 -8.79 1.50 -21.54
CA ILE A 46 -10.14 0.94 -21.44
C ILE A 46 -11.17 2.04 -21.79
N TYR A 47 -11.00 3.24 -21.23
CA TYR A 47 -11.91 4.36 -21.48
C TYR A 47 -11.77 4.97 -22.88
N ALA A 48 -10.59 4.88 -23.50
CA ALA A 48 -10.37 5.29 -24.89
C ALA A 48 -11.07 4.34 -25.89
N HIS A 49 -11.18 3.05 -25.57
CA HIS A 49 -11.75 2.01 -26.43
C HIS A 49 -13.14 1.53 -25.99
N LEU A 50 -13.93 2.39 -25.32
CA LEU A 50 -15.25 2.02 -24.82
C LEU A 50 -16.17 1.41 -25.90
N GLN A 51 -16.05 1.85 -27.16
CA GLN A 51 -16.90 1.37 -28.25
C GLN A 51 -16.65 -0.08 -28.65
N ASP A 52 -15.45 -0.60 -28.37
CA ASP A 52 -15.05 -1.98 -28.69
C ASP A 52 -15.36 -2.97 -27.55
N ILE A 53 -15.95 -2.46 -26.46
CA ILE A 53 -16.35 -3.23 -25.28
C ILE A 53 -17.82 -3.64 -25.40
N GLU A 54 -18.12 -4.85 -24.93
CA GLU A 54 -19.47 -5.40 -24.90
C GLU A 54 -20.48 -4.42 -24.28
N PRO A 55 -21.68 -4.21 -24.87
CA PRO A 55 -22.59 -3.12 -24.52
C PRO A 55 -22.94 -3.00 -23.03
N LYS A 56 -23.16 -4.12 -22.32
CA LYS A 56 -23.50 -4.11 -20.89
C LYS A 56 -22.31 -3.69 -20.04
N THR A 57 -21.11 -4.16 -20.37
CA THR A 57 -19.87 -3.77 -19.69
C THR A 57 -19.52 -2.32 -19.97
N ARG A 58 -19.68 -1.86 -21.21
CA ARG A 58 -19.51 -0.46 -21.63
C ARG A 58 -20.43 0.48 -20.85
N GLN A 59 -21.70 0.11 -20.64
CA GLN A 59 -22.65 0.91 -19.87
C GLN A 59 -22.16 1.09 -18.42
N LYS A 60 -21.79 0.00 -17.74
CA LYS A 60 -21.25 0.05 -16.37
C LYS A 60 -20.01 0.92 -16.25
N LEU A 61 -19.06 0.79 -17.19
CA LEU A 61 -17.85 1.61 -17.21
C LEU A 61 -18.18 3.08 -17.42
N THR A 62 -19.15 3.38 -18.29
CA THR A 62 -19.60 4.75 -18.58
C THR A 62 -20.22 5.38 -17.33
N ASP A 63 -21.13 4.66 -16.67
CA ASP A 63 -21.82 5.12 -15.46
C ASP A 63 -20.84 5.31 -14.29
N GLY A 64 -19.89 4.40 -14.14
CA GLY A 64 -18.87 4.43 -13.09
C GLY A 64 -17.59 5.19 -13.44
N LYS A 65 -17.55 5.98 -14.52
CA LYS A 65 -16.31 6.65 -14.99
C LYS A 65 -15.70 7.59 -13.94
N LYS A 66 -16.54 8.31 -13.21
CA LYS A 66 -16.08 9.22 -12.15
C LYS A 66 -15.46 8.45 -10.99
N ASP A 67 -16.11 7.35 -10.60
CA ASP A 67 -15.68 6.47 -9.54
C ASP A 67 -14.36 5.78 -9.90
N ALA A 68 -14.26 5.22 -11.11
CA ALA A 68 -13.03 4.64 -11.64
C ALA A 68 -11.84 5.60 -11.54
N LYS A 69 -12.02 6.86 -11.97
CA LYS A 69 -10.97 7.88 -11.90
C LYS A 69 -10.58 8.24 -10.47
N LEU A 70 -11.57 8.37 -9.58
CA LEU A 70 -11.34 8.65 -8.17
C LEU A 70 -10.58 7.50 -7.50
N PHE A 71 -11.05 6.27 -7.69
CA PHE A 71 -10.47 5.08 -7.07
C PHE A 71 -9.10 4.75 -7.62
N HIS A 72 -8.83 5.02 -8.90
CA HIS A 72 -7.48 4.96 -9.45
C HIS A 72 -6.53 5.90 -8.70
N ARG A 73 -6.97 7.14 -8.47
CA ARG A 73 -6.17 8.10 -7.68
C ARG A 73 -5.95 7.61 -6.25
N LEU A 74 -6.96 7.03 -5.60
CA LEU A 74 -6.84 6.50 -4.23
C LEU A 74 -5.91 5.29 -4.15
N ALA A 75 -5.98 4.40 -5.15
CA ALA A 75 -5.14 3.21 -5.23
C ALA A 75 -3.68 3.52 -5.62
N THR A 76 -3.42 4.71 -6.19
CA THR A 76 -2.08 5.11 -6.63
C THR A 76 -1.28 5.69 -5.47
N ILE A 77 -0.15 5.04 -5.17
CA ILE A 77 0.79 5.52 -4.15
C ILE A 77 1.53 6.76 -4.66
N VAL A 78 1.51 7.82 -3.86
CA VAL A 78 2.33 9.03 -4.08
C VAL A 78 3.78 8.70 -3.70
N LYS A 79 4.70 8.79 -4.66
CA LYS A 79 6.13 8.40 -4.50
C LYS A 79 7.08 9.59 -4.36
N ASP A 80 6.59 10.78 -4.62
CA ASP A 80 7.31 12.05 -4.71
C ASP A 80 6.97 12.98 -3.53
N VAL A 81 6.71 12.39 -2.36
CA VAL A 81 6.44 13.15 -1.13
C VAL A 81 7.69 13.93 -0.72
N PRO A 82 7.64 15.26 -0.61
CA PRO A 82 8.79 16.05 -0.17
C PRO A 82 9.01 15.82 1.32
N MET A 83 9.96 14.96 1.66
CA MET A 83 10.33 14.62 3.03
C MET A 83 11.83 14.77 3.23
N GLU A 84 12.22 15.49 4.28
CA GLU A 84 13.61 15.53 4.74
C GLU A 84 13.87 14.31 5.63
N ILE A 85 14.86 13.50 5.25
CA ILE A 85 15.19 12.25 5.95
C ILE A 85 16.67 12.29 6.37
N ASP A 86 16.93 12.21 7.67
CA ASP A 86 18.27 12.08 8.25
C ASP A 86 18.52 10.62 8.65
N PHE A 87 19.06 9.83 7.71
CA PHE A 87 19.41 8.43 7.95
C PHE A 87 20.40 8.24 9.12
N PRO A 88 21.48 9.04 9.26
CA PRO A 88 22.38 8.94 10.41
C PRO A 88 21.70 9.10 11.78
N GLN A 89 20.69 9.97 11.91
CA GLN A 89 19.91 10.06 13.16
C GLN A 89 19.05 8.82 13.38
N MET A 90 18.51 8.24 12.30
CA MET A 90 17.72 7.00 12.36
C MET A 90 18.54 5.76 12.73
N GLU A 91 19.86 5.84 12.90
CA GLU A 91 20.68 4.73 13.41
C GLU A 91 20.92 4.84 14.93
N LYS A 92 20.60 5.99 15.54
CA LYS A 92 20.86 6.30 16.95
C LYS A 92 19.72 5.88 17.89
N TRP A 93 19.11 4.73 17.63
CA TRP A 93 18.01 4.22 18.47
C TRP A 93 18.56 3.71 19.81
N LYS A 94 18.02 4.23 20.91
CA LYS A 94 18.29 3.78 22.29
C LYS A 94 17.08 3.03 22.83
N ILE A 95 16.85 1.84 22.30
CA ILE A 95 15.62 1.09 22.56
C ILE A 95 15.54 0.53 23.99
N ASP A 96 16.69 0.31 24.64
CA ASP A 96 16.83 -0.14 26.02
C ASP A 96 17.00 1.03 27.00
N SER A 97 16.57 2.22 26.60
CA SER A 97 16.59 3.39 27.46
C SER A 97 15.57 3.27 28.60
N PRO A 98 15.84 3.87 29.78
CA PRO A 98 14.90 3.89 30.89
C PRO A 98 13.51 4.43 30.52
N GLU A 99 13.45 5.39 29.60
CA GLU A 99 12.21 5.99 29.11
C GLU A 99 11.31 4.96 28.43
N VAL A 100 11.88 4.06 27.62
CA VAL A 100 11.14 2.98 26.95
C VAL A 100 10.64 1.96 27.98
N PHE A 101 11.46 1.59 28.97
CA PHE A 101 11.06 0.65 30.01
C PHE A 101 9.92 1.20 30.88
N ASN A 102 10.00 2.47 31.28
CA ASN A 102 8.96 3.13 32.05
C ASN A 102 7.63 3.18 31.27
N LEU A 103 7.68 3.44 29.95
CA LEU A 103 6.50 3.43 29.09
C LEU A 103 5.88 2.03 29.03
N PHE A 104 6.70 0.99 28.89
CA PHE A 104 6.24 -0.39 28.77
C PHE A 104 5.67 -0.91 30.09
N GLU A 105 6.28 -0.54 31.22
CA GLU A 105 5.74 -0.84 32.55
C GLU A 105 4.38 -0.17 32.75
N LYS A 106 4.25 1.11 32.37
CA LYS A 106 2.98 1.86 32.44
C LYS A 106 1.86 1.18 31.65
N PHE A 107 2.16 0.59 30.50
CA PHE A 107 1.18 -0.15 29.68
C PHE A 107 1.11 -1.65 30.00
N GLY A 108 1.92 -2.15 30.94
CA GLY A 108 1.92 -3.55 31.36
C GLY A 108 2.53 -4.53 30.34
N PHE A 109 3.37 -4.06 29.42
CA PHE A 109 3.96 -4.85 28.33
C PHE A 109 5.15 -5.72 28.76
N LYS A 110 4.94 -6.63 29.72
CA LYS A 110 5.99 -7.46 30.34
C LYS A 110 6.83 -8.26 29.33
N THR A 111 6.18 -8.93 28.37
CA THR A 111 6.86 -9.76 27.36
C THR A 111 7.66 -8.93 26.34
N LEU A 112 7.17 -7.73 25.99
CA LEU A 112 7.87 -6.82 25.09
C LEU A 112 9.08 -6.18 25.79
N THR A 113 8.99 -5.88 27.09
CA THR A 113 10.13 -5.38 27.89
C THR A 113 11.30 -6.36 27.85
N ASP A 114 11.04 -7.65 28.06
CA ASP A 114 12.09 -8.67 28.01
C ASP A 114 12.68 -8.86 26.61
N ARG A 115 11.85 -8.71 25.56
CA ARG A 115 12.31 -8.74 24.17
C ARG A 115 13.21 -7.53 23.85
N ILE A 116 12.82 -6.33 24.24
CA ILE A 116 13.60 -5.11 24.00
C ILE A 116 14.94 -5.15 24.73
N LYS A 117 14.99 -5.64 25.97
CA LYS A 117 16.26 -5.83 26.70
C LYS A 117 17.26 -6.71 25.95
N LYS A 118 16.79 -7.74 25.25
CA LYS A 118 17.64 -8.62 24.43
C LYS A 118 18.08 -7.96 23.13
N VAL A 119 17.16 -7.27 22.45
CA VAL A 119 17.45 -6.59 21.18
C VAL A 119 18.40 -5.40 21.39
N GLY A 120 18.22 -4.61 22.46
CA GLY A 120 19.09 -3.48 22.80
C GLY A 120 20.54 -3.89 22.95
N LYS A 121 20.80 -4.95 23.73
CA LYS A 121 22.14 -5.54 23.88
C LYS A 121 22.76 -5.95 22.55
N SER A 122 22.00 -6.60 21.67
CA SER A 122 22.50 -7.02 20.35
C SER A 122 22.79 -5.84 19.41
N ILE A 123 22.05 -4.74 19.52
CA ILE A 123 22.30 -3.54 18.72
C ILE A 123 23.58 -2.83 19.20
N ASP A 124 23.80 -2.75 20.51
CA ASP A 124 25.02 -2.17 21.06
C ASP A 124 26.27 -3.03 20.76
N GLU A 125 26.16 -4.35 20.80
CA GLU A 125 27.24 -5.28 20.42
C GLU A 125 27.60 -5.18 18.93
N SER A 126 26.61 -5.02 18.04
CA SER A 126 26.87 -4.89 16.59
C SER A 126 27.51 -3.55 16.22
N LYS A 127 27.22 -2.47 16.96
CA LYS A 127 27.89 -1.17 16.85
C LYS A 127 29.36 -1.21 17.32
N GLN A 128 29.74 -2.15 18.18
CA GLN A 128 31.13 -2.32 18.63
C GLN A 128 31.99 -3.10 17.62
N ASN A 129 31.39 -3.87 16.72
CA ASN A 129 32.09 -4.66 15.70
C ASN A 129 32.35 -3.92 14.38
N THR A 130 31.90 -2.67 14.23
CA THR A 130 32.33 -1.77 13.16
C THR A 130 33.58 -1.01 13.61
N LEU A 131 34.66 -1.77 13.79
CA LEU A 131 35.98 -1.25 14.18
C LEU A 131 36.97 -1.40 13.02
N PHE A 132 36.51 -1.17 11.78
CA PHE A 132 37.30 -0.88 10.58
C PHE A 132 36.43 -0.10 9.58
#